data_AF-A0A180FYA8-F1
#
_entry.id   AF-A0A180FYA8-F1
#
_cell.length_a   1.000
_cell.length_b   1.000
_cell.length_c   1.000
_cell.angle_alpha   90.00
_cell.angle_beta   90.00
_cell.angle_gamma   90.00
#
_symmetry.space_group_name_H-M   'P 1'
#
loop_
_entity.id
_entity.type
_entity.pdbx_description
1 polymer ?
#
loop_
_entity_poly.entity_id
_entity_poly.type
_entity_poly.pdbx_seq_one_letter_code
_entity_poly.pdbx_strand_id
1 'polypeptide(L)'
;MNLDGPVKKEPTDSNRFGPAPPVDAEPLKTVYEEDPLKVLKYWPEEHPKFKGQPGDDAVTWLSRLAVHLNDRSAHPAIWHKVGGLRLGGKASDDYCDAALAGTRPKNWDEFKHWLVRLSPLGTSPAALARELGALKQGPNETLQAFYARYRAWMSRAKSHGYPFDAITSFVNCLTKGLAKRVFEEITRCQVQRTPLDLDQVVVTAMEYDSAYRGDAALASTSTASSGSGSGKRRTEGGGDKAGKKKLYCYNCRSKDHLLADCKEPKTERQAAYEAAHPPTDKGKKKA
;
A
#
# COMPACT_ATOMS: atom_id res chain seq x y z
N MET A 1 61.27 -45.19 -35.62
CA MET A 1 61.36 -43.96 -34.80
C MET A 1 61.36 -42.78 -35.75
N ASN A 2 60.47 -41.81 -35.49
CA ASN A 2 60.22 -40.52 -36.18
C ASN A 2 59.70 -40.64 -37.63
N LEU A 3 58.42 -40.38 -37.94
CA LEU A 3 57.58 -39.16 -37.83
C LEU A 3 57.97 -38.05 -38.80
N ASP A 4 57.42 -38.12 -40.01
CA ASP A 4 57.11 -36.94 -40.82
C ASP A 4 55.73 -37.17 -41.47
N GLY A 5 54.70 -36.71 -40.77
CA GLY A 5 53.32 -36.69 -41.25
C GLY A 5 53.05 -35.40 -42.03
N PRO A 6 52.32 -35.44 -43.15
CA PRO A 6 52.12 -34.28 -44.01
C PRO A 6 51.06 -33.32 -43.46
N VAL A 7 51.41 -32.04 -43.53
CA VAL A 7 50.59 -30.82 -43.68
C VAL A 7 49.08 -30.99 -43.53
N LYS A 8 48.54 -30.40 -42.46
CA LYS A 8 47.11 -30.17 -42.25
C LYS A 8 46.50 -29.44 -43.45
N LYS A 9 45.55 -30.08 -44.13
CA LYS A 9 44.61 -29.40 -45.02
C LYS A 9 43.61 -28.63 -44.15
N GLU A 10 43.57 -27.31 -44.29
CA GLU A 10 42.41 -26.53 -43.88
C GLU A 10 41.18 -27.01 -44.66
N PRO A 11 40.06 -27.33 -44.00
CA PRO A 11 38.79 -27.40 -44.67
C PRO A 11 38.22 -25.97 -44.77
N THR A 12 38.18 -25.51 -46.01
CA THR A 12 37.36 -24.41 -46.51
C THR A 12 35.97 -24.34 -45.90
N ASP A 13 35.60 -23.11 -45.52
CA ASP A 13 34.25 -22.57 -45.34
C ASP A 13 33.16 -23.30 -46.14
N SER A 14 32.03 -23.57 -45.49
CA SER A 14 30.83 -22.77 -45.78
C SER A 14 29.71 -23.15 -44.81
N ASN A 15 29.32 -22.18 -43.99
CA ASN A 15 27.99 -22.07 -43.39
C ASN A 15 26.90 -22.40 -44.45
N ARG A 16 26.32 -23.60 -44.38
CA ARG A 16 25.06 -23.92 -45.07
C ARG A 16 23.89 -23.81 -44.10
N PHE A 17 23.71 -22.61 -43.56
CA PHE A 17 22.39 -22.17 -43.12
C PHE A 17 22.09 -20.90 -43.90
N GLY A 18 21.46 -21.08 -45.07
CA GLY A 18 20.86 -19.95 -45.76
C GLY A 18 19.84 -19.27 -44.83
N PRO A 19 19.62 -17.95 -44.95
CA PRO A 19 18.59 -17.28 -44.19
C PRO A 19 17.26 -17.99 -44.45
N ALA A 20 16.52 -18.28 -43.36
CA ALA A 20 15.17 -18.79 -43.48
C ALA A 20 14.37 -17.87 -44.42
N PRO A 21 13.61 -18.41 -45.37
CA PRO A 21 12.78 -17.59 -46.24
C PRO A 21 11.89 -16.69 -45.37
N PRO A 22 11.69 -15.42 -45.76
CA PRO A 22 10.83 -14.52 -45.01
C PRO A 22 9.45 -15.16 -44.92
N VAL A 23 9.08 -15.55 -43.69
CA VAL A 23 7.73 -15.99 -43.40
C VAL A 23 6.91 -14.70 -43.41
N ASP A 24 6.24 -14.43 -44.52
CA ASP A 24 5.17 -13.42 -44.57
C ASP A 24 4.05 -13.93 -43.66
N ALA A 25 4.21 -13.72 -42.35
CA ALA A 25 3.19 -14.00 -41.38
C ALA A 25 2.02 -13.07 -41.71
N GLU A 26 0.93 -13.63 -42.25
CA GLU A 26 -0.31 -12.86 -42.40
C GLU A 26 -0.63 -12.20 -41.05
N PRO A 27 -1.01 -10.91 -41.04
CA PRO A 27 -1.37 -10.23 -39.81
C PRO A 27 -2.41 -11.07 -39.09
N LEU A 28 -2.15 -11.41 -37.82
CA LEU A 28 -3.11 -12.11 -36.98
C LEU A 28 -4.43 -11.34 -37.03
N LYS A 29 -5.43 -11.88 -37.73
CA LYS A 29 -6.76 -11.31 -37.75
C LYS A 29 -7.34 -11.51 -36.36
N THR A 30 -7.61 -10.41 -35.66
CA THR A 30 -8.33 -10.44 -34.39
C THR A 30 -9.73 -11.00 -34.66
N VAL A 31 -9.94 -12.27 -34.29
CA VAL A 31 -11.25 -12.89 -34.37
C VAL A 31 -12.01 -12.48 -33.12
N TYR A 32 -13.07 -11.71 -33.31
CA TYR A 32 -13.94 -11.33 -32.20
C TYR A 32 -14.98 -12.42 -31.91
N GLU A 33 -15.28 -12.63 -30.63
CA GLU A 33 -16.44 -13.38 -30.20
C GLU A 33 -17.68 -12.47 -30.21
N GLU A 34 -18.73 -12.89 -30.91
CA GLU A 34 -19.96 -12.12 -31.11
C GLU A 34 -21.15 -12.70 -30.36
N ASP A 35 -21.03 -13.91 -29.80
CA ASP A 35 -22.07 -14.52 -28.97
C ASP A 35 -21.86 -14.15 -27.49
N PRO A 36 -22.77 -13.37 -26.87
CA PRO A 36 -22.69 -13.03 -25.46
C PRO A 36 -22.52 -14.25 -24.55
N LEU A 37 -23.16 -15.39 -24.85
CA LEU A 37 -23.08 -16.58 -24.01
C LEU A 37 -21.71 -17.26 -24.10
N LYS A 38 -21.07 -17.24 -25.27
CA LYS A 38 -19.69 -17.72 -25.42
C LYS A 38 -18.70 -16.78 -24.73
N VAL A 39 -18.93 -15.46 -24.80
CA VAL A 39 -18.15 -14.50 -23.99
C VAL A 39 -18.28 -14.82 -22.50
N LEU A 40 -19.45 -15.24 -22.02
CA LEU A 40 -19.66 -15.62 -20.61
C LEU A 40 -19.12 -17.01 -20.25
N LYS A 41 -18.82 -17.86 -21.24
CA LYS A 41 -18.43 -19.26 -21.01
C LYS A 41 -17.14 -19.33 -20.18
N TYR A 42 -17.15 -20.07 -19.08
CA TYR A 42 -16.03 -20.18 -18.14
C TYR A 42 -15.66 -18.88 -17.41
N TRP A 43 -16.56 -17.89 -17.35
CA TRP A 43 -16.32 -16.81 -16.40
C TRP A 43 -16.40 -17.34 -14.96
N PRO A 44 -15.52 -16.86 -14.07
CA PRO A 44 -15.61 -17.20 -12.66
C PRO A 44 -17.00 -16.87 -12.12
N GLU A 45 -17.60 -17.78 -11.38
CA GLU A 45 -18.89 -17.54 -10.72
C GLU A 45 -18.78 -16.36 -9.75
N GLU A 46 -17.61 -16.20 -9.14
CA GLU A 46 -17.22 -15.10 -8.25
C GLU A 46 -17.09 -13.73 -8.95
N HIS A 47 -17.16 -13.67 -10.29
CA HIS A 47 -17.06 -12.40 -10.99
C HIS A 47 -18.21 -11.48 -10.54
N PRO A 48 -17.95 -10.28 -10.00
CA PRO A 48 -18.97 -9.53 -9.29
C PRO A 48 -20.09 -9.05 -10.24
N LYS A 49 -21.33 -9.42 -9.93
CA LYS A 49 -22.53 -8.82 -10.54
C LYS A 49 -22.72 -7.40 -10.00
N PHE A 50 -23.17 -6.48 -10.85
CA PHE A 50 -23.57 -5.15 -10.39
C PHE A 50 -24.98 -5.19 -9.85
N LYS A 51 -25.17 -4.83 -8.57
CA LYS A 51 -26.46 -4.92 -7.90
C LYS A 51 -27.26 -3.62 -7.92
N GLY A 52 -26.59 -2.48 -8.10
CA GLY A 52 -27.21 -1.16 -8.11
C GLY A 52 -27.65 -0.69 -6.71
N GLN A 53 -26.95 -1.12 -5.67
CA GLN A 53 -27.20 -0.70 -4.29
C GLN A 53 -26.61 0.69 -4.00
N PRO A 54 -27.12 1.42 -2.98
CA PRO A 54 -26.49 2.65 -2.54
C PRO A 54 -25.01 2.45 -2.20
N GLY A 55 -24.13 3.21 -2.85
CA GLY A 55 -22.68 3.09 -2.68
C GLY A 55 -21.98 2.16 -3.68
N ASP A 56 -22.72 1.41 -4.50
CA ASP A 56 -22.14 0.67 -5.62
C ASP A 56 -21.52 1.64 -6.63
N ASP A 57 -20.32 1.31 -7.11
CA ASP A 57 -19.57 2.14 -8.06
C ASP A 57 -19.71 1.60 -9.48
N ALA A 58 -20.69 2.12 -10.20
CA ALA A 58 -20.96 1.75 -11.58
C ALA A 58 -19.74 1.96 -12.50
N VAL A 59 -19.00 3.05 -12.32
CA VAL A 59 -17.86 3.41 -13.19
C VAL A 59 -16.70 2.44 -12.98
N THR A 60 -16.37 2.13 -11.73
CA THR A 60 -15.34 1.13 -11.42
C THR A 60 -15.74 -0.25 -11.94
N TRP A 61 -17.01 -0.64 -11.76
CA TRP A 61 -17.51 -1.93 -12.25
C TRP A 61 -17.47 -2.02 -13.78
N LEU A 62 -17.92 -0.98 -14.49
CA LEU A 62 -17.86 -0.89 -15.95
C LEU A 62 -16.43 -0.97 -16.48
N SER A 63 -15.49 -0.31 -15.80
CA SER A 63 -14.06 -0.33 -16.16
C SER A 63 -13.48 -1.74 -16.06
N ARG A 64 -13.79 -2.46 -14.98
CA ARG A 64 -13.36 -3.86 -14.81
C ARG A 64 -14.01 -4.77 -15.85
N LEU A 65 -15.31 -4.61 -16.08
CA LEU A 65 -16.03 -5.38 -17.09
C LEU A 65 -15.42 -5.19 -18.48
N ALA A 66 -15.09 -3.95 -18.88
CA ALA A 66 -14.47 -3.65 -20.16
C ALA A 66 -13.13 -4.36 -20.35
N VAL A 67 -12.27 -4.41 -19.32
CA VAL A 67 -11.00 -5.16 -19.35
C VAL A 67 -11.27 -6.64 -19.64
N HIS A 68 -12.19 -7.27 -18.93
CA HIS A 68 -12.49 -8.69 -19.16
C HIS A 68 -13.12 -8.98 -20.52
N LEU A 69 -13.94 -8.07 -21.05
CA LEU A 69 -14.50 -8.20 -22.39
C LEU A 69 -13.41 -8.10 -23.45
N ASN A 70 -12.46 -7.19 -23.27
CA ASN A 70 -11.31 -7.02 -24.14
C ASN A 70 -10.38 -8.24 -24.11
N ASP A 71 -10.04 -8.75 -22.92
CA ASP A 71 -9.17 -9.93 -22.74
C ASP A 71 -9.76 -11.18 -23.40
N ARG A 72 -11.08 -11.22 -23.55
CA ARG A 72 -11.83 -12.32 -24.17
C ARG A 72 -12.15 -12.07 -25.64
N SER A 73 -11.59 -11.02 -26.22
CA SER A 73 -11.84 -10.62 -27.62
C SER A 73 -13.33 -10.50 -27.94
N ALA A 74 -14.15 -10.03 -27.00
CA ALA A 74 -15.57 -9.82 -27.25
C ALA A 74 -15.77 -8.65 -28.23
N HIS A 75 -16.64 -8.82 -29.23
CA HIS A 75 -16.92 -7.75 -30.18
C HIS A 75 -17.55 -6.54 -29.46
N PRO A 76 -17.05 -5.29 -29.63
CA PRO A 76 -17.54 -4.11 -28.91
C PRO A 76 -19.06 -3.88 -29.01
N ALA A 77 -19.67 -4.25 -30.14
CA ALA A 77 -21.11 -4.13 -30.36
C ALA A 77 -21.95 -4.97 -29.37
N ILE A 78 -21.40 -6.03 -28.77
CA ILE A 78 -22.14 -6.90 -27.85
C ILE A 78 -21.84 -6.62 -26.37
N TRP A 79 -20.92 -5.71 -26.05
CA TRP A 79 -20.52 -5.43 -24.67
C TRP A 79 -21.69 -5.03 -23.78
N HIS A 80 -22.64 -4.25 -24.30
CA HIS A 80 -23.85 -3.87 -23.57
C HIS A 80 -24.75 -5.07 -23.24
N LYS A 81 -24.83 -6.07 -24.14
CA LYS A 81 -25.60 -7.30 -23.91
C LYS A 81 -24.96 -8.14 -22.82
N VAL A 82 -23.63 -8.32 -22.89
CA VAL A 82 -22.88 -9.05 -21.87
C VAL A 82 -22.97 -8.33 -20.51
N GLY A 83 -22.85 -7.00 -20.50
CA GLY A 83 -23.03 -6.18 -19.31
C GLY A 83 -24.40 -6.34 -18.69
N GLY A 84 -25.47 -6.32 -19.50
CA GLY A 84 -26.84 -6.60 -19.05
C GLY A 84 -26.99 -7.96 -18.38
N LEU A 85 -26.36 -9.01 -18.92
CA LEU A 85 -26.35 -10.36 -18.33
C LEU A 85 -25.55 -10.46 -17.01
N ARG A 86 -24.73 -9.46 -16.70
CA ARG A 86 -23.96 -9.35 -15.45
C ARG A 86 -24.58 -8.40 -14.43
N LEU A 87 -25.77 -7.88 -14.70
CA LEU A 87 -26.56 -7.19 -13.69
C LEU A 87 -27.19 -8.21 -12.74
N GLY A 88 -27.42 -7.79 -11.50
CA GLY A 88 -28.13 -8.57 -10.49
C GLY A 88 -28.97 -7.64 -9.61
N GLY A 89 -29.83 -8.23 -8.77
CA GLY A 89 -30.70 -7.46 -7.88
C GLY A 89 -31.45 -6.32 -8.59
N LYS A 90 -31.54 -5.16 -7.94
CA LYS A 90 -32.24 -3.97 -8.45
C LYS A 90 -31.80 -3.58 -9.86
N ALA A 91 -30.50 -3.60 -10.16
CA ALA A 91 -30.00 -3.21 -11.48
C ALA A 91 -30.50 -4.15 -12.59
N SER A 92 -30.70 -5.44 -12.28
CA SER A 92 -31.31 -6.39 -13.22
C SER A 92 -32.79 -6.08 -13.45
N ASP A 93 -33.52 -5.74 -12.38
CA ASP A 93 -34.94 -5.39 -12.47
C ASP A 93 -35.12 -4.12 -13.31
N ASP A 94 -34.35 -3.07 -13.02
CA ASP A 94 -34.34 -1.81 -13.80
C ASP A 94 -34.02 -2.07 -15.29
N TYR A 95 -33.15 -3.05 -15.59
CA TYR A 95 -32.79 -3.42 -16.95
C TYR A 95 -33.90 -4.18 -17.69
N CYS A 96 -34.69 -4.99 -16.98
CA CYS A 96 -35.90 -5.62 -17.48
C CYS A 96 -36.99 -4.58 -17.76
N ASP A 97 -37.21 -3.66 -16.82
CA ASP A 97 -38.19 -2.57 -16.97
C ASP A 97 -37.85 -1.66 -18.16
N ALA A 98 -36.57 -1.32 -18.34
CA ALA A 98 -36.12 -0.56 -19.51
C ALA A 98 -36.40 -1.28 -20.84
N ALA A 99 -36.43 -2.61 -20.87
CA ALA A 99 -36.85 -3.36 -22.05
C ALA A 99 -38.33 -3.19 -22.34
N LEU A 100 -39.16 -3.35 -21.31
CA LEU A 100 -40.60 -3.22 -21.41
C LEU A 100 -41.01 -1.81 -21.83
N ALA A 101 -40.27 -0.80 -21.36
CA ALA A 101 -40.45 0.60 -21.73
C ALA A 101 -39.82 0.99 -23.08
N GLY A 102 -39.08 0.08 -23.75
CA GLY A 102 -38.40 0.39 -25.01
C GLY A 102 -37.21 1.35 -24.89
N THR A 103 -36.73 1.63 -23.68
CA THR A 103 -35.62 2.55 -23.37
C THR A 103 -34.31 1.84 -23.03
N ARG A 104 -34.21 0.54 -23.34
CA ARG A 104 -33.01 -0.27 -23.07
C ARG A 104 -31.84 0.24 -23.92
N PRO A 105 -30.64 0.40 -23.34
CA PRO A 105 -29.45 0.82 -24.09
C PRO A 105 -29.10 -0.18 -25.20
N LYS A 106 -28.74 0.34 -26.38
CA LYS A 106 -28.51 -0.44 -27.62
C LYS A 106 -27.05 -0.59 -27.99
N ASN A 107 -26.16 0.13 -27.31
CA ASN A 107 -24.73 0.09 -27.52
C ASN A 107 -24.01 0.31 -26.17
N TRP A 108 -22.68 0.15 -26.18
CA TRP A 108 -21.88 0.22 -24.97
C TRP A 108 -21.92 1.61 -24.31
N ASP A 109 -21.90 2.68 -25.10
CA ASP A 109 -21.90 4.06 -24.58
C ASP A 109 -23.22 4.40 -23.90
N GLU A 110 -24.36 4.07 -24.53
CA GLU A 110 -25.68 4.18 -23.92
C GLU A 110 -25.77 3.35 -22.64
N PHE A 111 -25.21 2.13 -22.62
CA PHE A 111 -25.23 1.27 -21.44
C PHE A 111 -24.44 1.89 -20.27
N LYS A 112 -23.25 2.45 -20.53
CA LYS A 112 -22.47 3.16 -19.52
C LYS A 112 -23.26 4.32 -18.93
N HIS A 113 -23.82 5.18 -19.77
CA HIS A 113 -24.61 6.34 -19.32
C HIS A 113 -25.85 5.91 -18.55
N TRP A 114 -26.55 4.89 -19.05
CA TRP A 114 -27.73 4.33 -18.40
C TRP A 114 -27.40 3.82 -16.99
N LEU A 115 -26.34 3.04 -16.84
CA LEU A 115 -25.96 2.44 -15.56
C LEU A 115 -25.47 3.49 -14.55
N VAL A 116 -24.66 4.46 -14.99
CA VAL A 116 -24.19 5.55 -14.12
C VAL A 116 -25.37 6.39 -13.61
N ARG A 117 -26.37 6.65 -14.45
CA ARG A 117 -27.59 7.37 -14.04
C ARG A 117 -28.41 6.62 -12.99
N LEU A 118 -28.38 5.29 -12.98
CA LEU A 118 -29.04 4.48 -11.94
C LEU A 118 -28.31 4.50 -10.60
N SER A 119 -27.07 4.99 -10.56
CA SER A 119 -26.27 5.17 -9.34
C SER A 119 -25.93 6.65 -9.13
N PRO A 120 -26.93 7.52 -8.89
CA PRO A 120 -26.71 8.97 -8.78
C PRO A 120 -25.91 9.36 -7.54
N LEU A 121 -25.89 8.51 -6.51
CA LEU A 121 -25.05 8.66 -5.32
C LEU A 121 -23.67 8.00 -5.48
N GLY A 122 -23.27 7.69 -6.71
CA GLY A 122 -21.98 7.12 -7.04
C GLY A 122 -20.80 8.00 -6.62
N THR A 123 -19.60 7.47 -6.77
CA THR A 123 -18.37 8.16 -6.41
C THR A 123 -18.19 9.45 -7.23
N SER A 124 -18.12 10.59 -6.53
CA SER A 124 -17.84 11.90 -7.14
C SER A 124 -16.36 12.28 -7.02
N PRO A 125 -15.85 13.21 -7.86
CA PRO A 125 -14.50 13.74 -7.70
C PRO A 125 -14.22 14.31 -6.31
N ALA A 126 -15.21 14.98 -5.71
CA ALA A 126 -15.11 15.50 -4.34
C ALA A 126 -15.00 14.38 -3.29
N ALA A 127 -15.72 13.26 -3.49
CA ALA A 127 -15.60 12.10 -2.64
C ALA A 127 -14.19 11.48 -2.74
N LEU A 128 -13.64 11.33 -3.94
CA LEU A 128 -12.28 10.82 -4.17
C LEU A 128 -11.21 11.71 -3.52
N ALA A 129 -11.35 13.04 -3.63
CA ALA A 129 -10.45 13.99 -2.99
C ALA A 129 -10.50 13.89 -1.46
N ARG A 130 -11.70 13.79 -0.89
CA ARG A 130 -11.90 13.59 0.55
C ARG A 130 -11.31 12.26 1.03
N GLU A 131 -11.55 11.19 0.29
CA GLU A 131 -10.97 9.87 0.56
C GLU A 131 -9.44 9.94 0.54
N LEU A 132 -8.83 10.60 -0.45
CA LEU A 132 -7.37 10.79 -0.50
C LEU A 132 -6.85 11.59 0.70
N GLY A 133 -7.55 12.66 1.08
CA GLY A 133 -7.18 13.49 2.23
C GLY A 133 -7.20 12.69 3.54
N ALA A 134 -8.19 11.81 3.70
CA ALA A 134 -8.32 10.91 4.85
C ALA A 134 -7.38 9.69 4.79
N LEU A 135 -6.92 9.32 3.60
CA LEU A 135 -6.07 8.17 3.39
C LEU A 135 -4.67 8.44 3.95
N LYS A 136 -4.37 7.89 5.12
CA LYS A 136 -3.04 7.93 5.75
C LYS A 136 -2.60 6.55 6.17
N GLN A 137 -1.29 6.34 6.18
CA GLN A 137 -0.66 5.18 6.83
C GLN A 137 -0.87 5.30 8.33
N GLY A 138 -1.46 4.26 8.93
CA GLY A 138 -1.69 4.20 10.38
C GLY A 138 -0.39 4.06 11.19
N PRO A 139 -0.38 4.42 12.48
CA PRO A 139 0.82 4.44 13.32
C PRO A 139 1.51 3.07 13.49
N ASN A 140 0.77 1.97 13.35
CA ASN A 140 1.29 0.61 13.44
C ASN A 140 1.03 -0.22 12.17
N GLU A 141 0.50 0.41 11.12
CA GLU A 141 0.16 -0.27 9.88
C GLU A 141 1.41 -0.50 9.04
N THR A 142 1.61 -1.74 8.56
CA THR A 142 2.69 -2.05 7.63
C THR A 142 2.52 -1.29 6.33
N LEU A 143 3.63 -0.96 5.67
CA LEU A 143 3.51 -0.27 4.40
C LEU A 143 2.75 -1.10 3.36
N GLN A 144 2.93 -2.42 3.37
CA GLN A 144 2.23 -3.32 2.46
C GLN A 144 0.70 -3.24 2.63
N ALA A 145 0.20 -3.24 3.86
CA ALA A 145 -1.23 -3.12 4.13
C ALA A 145 -1.76 -1.74 3.71
N PHE A 146 -1.02 -0.68 4.01
CA PHE A 146 -1.34 0.67 3.57
C PHE A 146 -1.39 0.77 2.03
N TYR A 147 -0.38 0.23 1.34
CA TYR A 147 -0.27 0.28 -0.11
C TYR A 147 -1.43 -0.46 -0.80
N ALA A 148 -1.93 -1.56 -0.21
CA ALA A 148 -3.13 -2.22 -0.73
C ALA A 148 -4.35 -1.30 -0.74
N ARG A 149 -4.56 -0.52 0.33
CA ARG A 149 -5.64 0.48 0.42
C ARG A 149 -5.41 1.64 -0.56
N TYR A 150 -4.17 2.14 -0.64
CA TYR A 150 -3.81 3.19 -1.60
C TYR A 150 -4.02 2.74 -3.04
N ARG A 151 -3.61 1.52 -3.41
CA ARG A 151 -3.82 0.94 -4.74
C ARG A 151 -5.30 0.78 -5.08
N ALA A 152 -6.13 0.39 -4.11
CA ALA A 152 -7.58 0.32 -4.29
C ALA A 152 -8.17 1.70 -4.60
N TRP A 153 -7.80 2.72 -3.82
CA TRP A 153 -8.21 4.12 -4.08
C TRP A 153 -7.69 4.60 -5.44
N MET A 154 -6.41 4.38 -5.75
CA MET A 154 -5.78 4.78 -7.01
C MET A 154 -6.49 4.16 -8.23
N SER A 155 -6.85 2.89 -8.16
CA SER A 155 -7.58 2.21 -9.24
C SER A 155 -8.95 2.83 -9.47
N ARG A 156 -9.64 3.21 -8.38
CA ARG A 156 -10.92 3.92 -8.42
C ARG A 156 -10.76 5.34 -8.99
N ALA A 157 -9.74 6.08 -8.56
CA ALA A 157 -9.45 7.41 -9.08
C ALA A 157 -9.22 7.37 -10.61
N LYS A 158 -8.44 6.39 -11.09
CA LYS A 158 -8.19 6.18 -12.53
C LYS A 158 -9.47 5.86 -13.31
N SER A 159 -10.35 4.99 -12.81
CA SER A 159 -11.60 4.67 -13.51
C SER A 159 -12.53 5.87 -13.65
N HIS A 160 -12.48 6.80 -12.69
CA HIS A 160 -13.25 8.04 -12.70
C HIS A 160 -12.56 9.20 -13.43
N GLY A 161 -11.36 8.99 -14.00
CA GLY A 161 -10.59 10.06 -14.64
C GLY A 161 -10.19 11.17 -13.66
N TYR A 162 -10.12 10.89 -12.36
CA TYR A 162 -9.72 11.85 -11.36
C TYR A 162 -8.22 12.17 -11.51
N PRO A 163 -7.82 13.45 -11.63
CA PRO A 163 -6.42 13.82 -11.78
C PRO A 163 -5.67 13.75 -10.44
N PHE A 164 -4.54 13.03 -10.42
CA PHE A 164 -3.63 13.00 -9.28
C PHE A 164 -2.22 12.62 -9.75
N ASP A 165 -1.21 13.09 -9.01
CA ASP A 165 0.16 12.61 -9.16
C ASP A 165 0.39 11.43 -8.23
N ALA A 166 0.73 10.26 -8.77
CA ALA A 166 0.78 9.02 -8.01
C ALA A 166 1.90 9.02 -6.97
N ILE A 167 3.09 9.50 -7.33
CA ILE A 167 4.25 9.52 -6.41
C ILE A 167 3.99 10.51 -5.28
N THR A 168 3.63 11.75 -5.61
CA THR A 168 3.40 12.82 -4.63
C THR A 168 2.24 12.45 -3.69
N SER A 169 1.13 11.95 -4.22
CA SER A 169 -0.01 11.57 -3.38
C SER A 169 0.32 10.37 -2.48
N PHE A 170 1.05 9.36 -2.99
CA PHE A 170 1.52 8.23 -2.18
C PHE A 170 2.39 8.69 -1.02
N VAL A 171 3.44 9.46 -1.29
CA VAL A 171 4.39 9.95 -0.28
C VAL A 171 3.69 10.82 0.77
N ASN A 172 2.76 11.68 0.36
CA ASN A 172 1.97 12.53 1.26
C ASN A 172 1.04 11.73 2.20
N CYS A 173 0.76 10.47 1.88
CA CYS A 173 -0.07 9.60 2.71
C CYS A 173 0.75 8.75 3.70
N LEU A 174 2.07 8.70 3.56
CA LEU A 174 2.96 7.95 4.46
C LEU A 174 3.08 8.60 5.84
N THR A 175 3.54 7.82 6.82
CA THR A 175 3.96 8.39 8.11
C THR A 175 5.12 9.37 7.93
N LYS A 176 5.18 10.43 8.76
CA LYS A 176 6.17 11.51 8.61
C LYS A 176 7.62 11.01 8.49
N GLY A 177 8.00 10.02 9.29
CA GLY A 177 9.35 9.45 9.29
C GLY A 177 9.68 8.74 7.98
N LEU A 178 8.76 7.89 7.50
CA LEU A 178 8.94 7.15 6.26
C LEU A 178 8.86 8.07 5.04
N ALA A 179 7.90 9.00 5.02
CA ALA A 179 7.75 10.02 3.97
C ALA A 179 9.05 10.79 3.74
N LYS A 180 9.71 11.22 4.83
CA LYS A 180 10.98 11.93 4.77
C LYS A 180 12.07 11.10 4.08
N ARG A 181 12.24 9.83 4.47
CA ARG A 181 13.27 8.93 3.90
C ARG A 181 13.02 8.66 2.41
N VAL A 182 11.77 8.36 2.06
CA VAL A 182 11.38 8.11 0.67
C VAL A 182 11.57 9.37 -0.18
N PHE A 183 11.23 10.54 0.34
CA PHE A 183 11.42 11.82 -0.36
C PHE A 183 12.90 12.16 -0.57
N GLU A 184 13.76 11.92 0.42
CA GLU A 184 15.21 12.05 0.29
C GLU A 184 15.74 11.17 -0.84
N GLU A 185 15.26 9.93 -0.94
CA GLU A 185 15.68 8.97 -1.95
C GLU A 185 15.18 9.34 -3.35
N ILE A 186 13.91 9.77 -3.49
CA ILE A 186 13.37 10.30 -4.74
C ILE A 186 14.21 11.50 -5.21
N THR A 187 14.54 12.42 -4.29
CA THR A 187 15.34 13.61 -4.61
C THR A 187 16.75 13.23 -5.06
N ARG A 188 17.39 12.27 -4.38
CA ARG A 188 18.70 11.74 -4.73
C ARG A 188 18.71 11.18 -6.16
N CYS A 189 17.74 10.33 -6.48
CA CYS A 189 17.58 9.73 -7.81
C CYS A 189 17.27 10.78 -8.89
N GLN A 190 16.48 11.80 -8.58
CA GLN A 190 16.22 12.92 -9.48
C GLN A 190 17.50 13.69 -9.83
N VAL A 191 18.34 14.00 -8.84
CA VAL A 191 19.64 14.67 -9.04
C VAL A 191 20.57 13.83 -9.91
N GLN A 192 20.51 12.50 -9.76
CA GLN A 192 21.29 11.55 -10.57
C GLN A 192 20.72 11.33 -11.98
N ARG A 193 19.61 12.00 -12.34
CA ARG A 193 18.90 11.83 -13.62
C ARG A 193 18.40 10.41 -13.86
N THR A 194 18.09 9.70 -12.79
CA THR A 194 17.47 8.38 -12.79
C THR A 194 16.16 8.45 -12.00
N PRO A 195 15.13 9.18 -12.50
CA PRO A 195 13.89 9.36 -11.77
C PRO A 195 13.21 8.02 -11.50
N LEU A 196 12.67 7.87 -10.29
CA LEU A 196 11.97 6.65 -9.89
C LEU A 196 10.54 6.67 -10.40
N ASP A 197 10.06 5.52 -10.86
CA ASP A 197 8.62 5.30 -11.06
C ASP A 197 7.90 4.97 -9.74
N LEU A 198 6.58 4.86 -9.78
CA LEU A 198 5.79 4.58 -8.59
C LEU A 198 6.14 3.22 -7.96
N ASP A 199 6.39 2.20 -8.77
CA ASP A 199 6.63 0.85 -8.27
C ASP A 199 7.98 0.79 -7.54
N GLN A 200 9.00 1.43 -8.11
CA GLN A 200 10.30 1.62 -7.48
C GLN A 200 10.19 2.41 -6.17
N VAL A 201 9.44 3.51 -6.15
CA VAL A 201 9.18 4.29 -4.93
C VAL A 201 8.52 3.45 -3.84
N VAL A 202 7.56 2.59 -4.20
CA VAL A 202 6.87 1.71 -3.26
C VAL A 202 7.83 0.66 -2.71
N VAL A 203 8.64 0.03 -3.54
CA VAL A 203 9.66 -0.95 -3.11
C VAL A 203 10.66 -0.31 -2.15
N THR A 204 11.21 0.86 -2.50
CA THR A 204 12.09 1.63 -1.62
C THR A 204 11.43 1.92 -0.27
N ALA A 205 10.16 2.33 -0.29
CA ALA A 205 9.42 2.59 0.94
C ALA A 205 9.23 1.30 1.77
N MET A 206 9.02 0.14 1.13
CA MET A 206 8.89 -1.15 1.82
C MET A 206 10.19 -1.57 2.51
N GLU A 207 11.32 -1.36 1.85
CA GLU A 207 12.64 -1.62 2.42
C GLU A 207 12.85 -0.79 3.70
N TYR A 208 12.57 0.51 3.66
CA TYR A 208 12.68 1.37 4.84
C TYR A 208 11.72 1.00 5.98
N ASP A 209 10.45 0.66 5.68
CA ASP A 209 9.49 0.19 6.69
C ASP A 209 9.97 -1.13 7.34
N SER A 210 10.51 -2.04 6.54
CA SER A 210 11.04 -3.32 7.03
C SER A 210 12.26 -3.15 7.95
N ALA A 211 13.21 -2.29 7.56
CA ALA A 211 14.41 -2.01 8.34
C ALA A 211 14.06 -1.38 9.70
N TYR A 212 13.17 -0.37 9.70
CA TYR A 212 12.71 0.27 10.93
C TYR A 212 12.03 -0.71 11.90
N ARG A 213 11.22 -1.63 11.37
CA ARG A 213 10.55 -2.66 12.19
C ARG A 213 11.52 -3.72 12.70
N GLY A 214 12.52 -4.10 11.90
CA GLY A 214 13.59 -4.99 12.32
C GLY A 214 14.39 -4.41 13.50
N ASP A 215 14.78 -3.14 13.38
CA ASP A 215 15.51 -2.43 14.45
C ASP A 215 14.68 -2.27 15.72
N ALA A 216 13.38 -1.95 15.59
CA ALA A 216 12.47 -1.88 16.73
C ALA A 216 12.28 -3.24 17.42
N ALA A 217 12.23 -4.34 16.66
CA ALA A 217 12.13 -5.69 17.20
C ALA A 217 13.42 -6.10 17.94
N LEU A 218 14.60 -5.81 17.37
CA LEU A 218 15.90 -6.06 18.00
C LEU A 218 16.09 -5.24 19.29
N ALA A 219 15.67 -3.98 19.29
CA ALA A 219 15.66 -3.15 20.49
C ALA A 219 14.74 -3.77 21.58
N SER A 220 13.60 -4.35 21.19
CA SER A 220 12.65 -4.96 22.12
C SER A 220 13.12 -6.32 22.66
N THR A 221 13.87 -7.10 21.88
CA THR A 221 14.42 -8.40 22.31
C THR A 221 15.67 -8.26 23.15
N SER A 222 16.49 -7.21 22.92
CA SER A 222 17.67 -6.91 23.75
C SER A 222 17.32 -6.56 25.20
N THR A 223 16.08 -6.12 25.47
CA THR A 223 15.55 -5.97 26.84
C THR A 223 15.00 -7.27 27.45
N ALA A 224 14.81 -8.33 26.67
CA ALA A 224 14.22 -9.60 27.12
C ALA A 224 15.25 -10.73 27.31
N SER A 225 16.48 -10.57 26.81
CA SER A 225 17.51 -11.62 26.82
C SER A 225 18.47 -11.61 28.03
N SER A 226 18.09 -10.98 29.14
CA SER A 226 18.76 -11.19 30.45
C SER A 226 17.77 -11.75 31.46
N GLY A 227 17.59 -13.08 31.49
CA GLY A 227 16.77 -13.71 32.54
C GLY A 227 16.35 -15.16 32.30
N SER A 228 17.28 -16.09 32.08
CA SER A 228 17.02 -17.50 32.40
C SER A 228 17.33 -17.74 33.87
N GLY A 229 16.30 -18.05 34.67
CA GLY A 229 16.45 -18.36 36.09
C GLY A 229 15.12 -18.73 36.74
N SER A 230 14.82 -20.02 36.76
CA SER A 230 13.75 -20.66 37.52
C SER A 230 13.96 -20.47 39.04
N GLY A 231 12.89 -20.19 39.80
CA GLY A 231 12.82 -20.55 41.21
C GLY A 231 12.40 -19.45 42.21
N LYS A 232 11.26 -19.73 42.87
CA LYS A 232 10.89 -19.39 44.27
C LYS A 232 10.82 -17.93 44.73
N ARG A 233 9.61 -17.58 45.20
CA ARG A 233 9.30 -16.50 46.14
C ARG A 233 10.38 -16.32 47.22
N ARG A 234 10.94 -15.12 47.35
CA ARG A 234 11.23 -14.46 48.64
C ARG A 234 11.05 -12.95 48.51
N THR A 235 10.31 -12.42 49.46
CA THR A 235 10.22 -11.02 49.88
C THR A 235 11.56 -10.54 50.47
N GLU A 236 11.95 -9.34 50.07
CA GLU A 236 12.63 -8.27 50.84
C GLU A 236 13.72 -7.55 50.03
N GLY A 237 13.64 -6.22 50.05
CA GLY A 237 14.79 -5.31 50.06
C GLY A 237 15.52 -5.05 48.75
N GLY A 238 15.41 -3.81 48.25
CA GLY A 238 16.52 -3.16 47.54
C GLY A 238 16.34 -2.91 46.05
N GLY A 239 16.01 -1.66 45.74
CA GLY A 239 16.75 -0.85 44.77
C GLY A 239 16.89 -1.29 43.31
N ASP A 240 16.33 -0.44 42.45
CA ASP A 240 17.10 0.25 41.39
C ASP A 240 17.07 -0.37 39.97
N LYS A 241 16.37 0.30 39.04
CA LYS A 241 16.96 1.07 37.92
C LYS A 241 15.91 1.44 36.86
N ALA A 242 15.40 2.66 36.98
CA ALA A 242 14.88 3.41 35.83
C ALA A 242 16.05 3.95 35.01
N GLY A 243 15.86 4.04 33.68
CA GLY A 243 16.85 4.54 32.72
C GLY A 243 17.53 5.84 33.18
N LYS A 244 18.87 5.84 33.11
CA LYS A 244 19.76 6.90 33.56
C LYS A 244 19.42 8.27 32.92
N LYS A 245 18.60 9.08 33.59
CA LYS A 245 18.76 10.55 33.55
C LYS A 245 19.96 10.88 34.44
N LYS A 246 20.90 11.68 33.94
CA LYS A 246 22.05 12.16 34.75
C LYS A 246 21.49 12.93 35.96
N LEU A 247 21.42 12.29 37.13
CA LEU A 247 21.05 12.96 38.38
C LEU A 247 22.25 13.82 38.81
N TYR A 248 22.01 15.12 38.95
CA TYR A 248 22.91 16.05 39.61
C TYR A 248 22.22 16.55 40.89
N CYS A 249 22.98 16.76 41.95
CA CYS A 249 22.52 17.36 43.20
C CYS A 249 21.91 18.73 42.90
N TYR A 250 20.66 18.95 43.29
CA TYR A 250 19.98 20.22 43.01
C TYR A 250 20.52 21.39 43.85
N ASN A 251 21.21 21.11 44.97
CA ASN A 251 21.83 22.13 45.83
C ASN A 251 23.15 22.64 45.23
N CYS A 252 24.12 21.74 45.02
CA CYS A 252 25.49 22.11 44.62
C CYS A 252 25.83 21.77 43.16
N ARG A 253 24.90 21.16 42.41
CA ARG A 253 25.07 20.71 41.01
C ARG A 253 26.15 19.66 40.77
N SER A 254 26.73 19.08 41.83
CA SER A 254 27.60 17.91 41.73
C SER A 254 26.85 16.71 41.15
N LYS A 255 27.55 15.86 40.40
CA LYS A 255 27.02 14.60 39.85
C LYS A 255 27.33 13.40 40.74
N ASP A 256 28.04 13.63 41.85
CA ASP A 256 28.62 12.57 42.69
C ASP A 256 27.67 12.12 43.80
N HIS A 257 26.69 12.94 44.15
CA HIS A 257 25.71 12.65 45.20
C HIS A 257 24.32 13.19 44.85
N LEU A 258 23.32 12.65 45.53
CA LEU A 258 21.95 13.15 45.46
C LEU A 258 21.68 14.19 46.54
N LEU A 259 20.60 14.94 46.37
CA LEU A 259 20.24 16.04 47.26
C LEU A 259 20.17 15.63 48.75
N ALA A 260 19.75 14.40 49.03
CA ALA A 260 19.64 13.85 50.38
C ALA A 260 21.00 13.64 51.08
N ASP A 261 22.06 13.43 50.31
CA ASP A 261 23.42 13.16 50.81
C ASP A 261 24.34 14.37 50.68
N CYS A 262 23.77 15.54 50.35
CA CYS A 262 24.52 16.78 50.20
C CYS A 262 24.92 17.33 51.57
N LYS A 263 26.24 17.45 51.80
CA LYS A 263 26.82 18.00 53.04
C LYS A 263 26.89 19.54 53.04
N GLU A 264 26.60 20.18 51.92
CA GLU A 264 26.59 21.64 51.82
C GLU A 264 25.30 22.22 52.41
N PRO A 265 25.37 23.37 53.12
CA PRO A 265 24.20 24.03 53.66
C PRO A 265 23.20 24.34 52.53
N LYS A 266 21.90 24.27 52.84
CA LYS A 266 20.83 24.51 51.87
C LYS A 266 20.92 25.94 51.34
N THR A 267 20.93 26.08 50.02
CA THR A 267 20.86 27.39 49.38
C THR A 267 19.47 28.02 49.53
N GLU A 268 19.36 29.35 49.58
CA GLU A 268 18.08 30.08 49.63
C GLU A 268 17.12 29.66 48.52
N ARG A 269 17.66 29.35 47.34
CA ARG A 269 16.90 28.88 46.18
C ARG A 269 16.22 27.53 46.43
N GLN A 270 16.87 26.63 47.17
CA GLN A 270 16.29 25.34 47.51
C GLN A 270 15.26 25.48 48.63
N ALA A 271 15.52 26.34 49.63
CA ALA A 271 14.53 26.65 50.67
C ALA A 271 13.23 27.21 50.06
N ALA A 272 13.34 28.11 49.07
CA ALA A 272 12.19 28.65 48.36
C ALA A 272 11.43 27.60 47.53
N TYR A 273 12.13 26.62 46.94
CA TYR A 273 11.49 25.53 46.18
C TYR A 273 10.74 24.56 47.09
N GLU A 274 11.33 24.16 48.21
CA GLU A 274 10.70 23.29 49.22
C GLU A 274 9.49 23.97 49.89
N ALA A 275 9.54 25.29 50.09
CA ALA A 275 8.39 26.07 50.56
C ALA A 275 7.24 26.12 49.53
N ALA A 276 7.56 26.17 48.23
CA ALA A 276 6.57 26.19 47.16
C ALA A 276 5.97 24.80 46.84
N HIS A 277 6.64 23.71 47.24
CA HIS A 277 6.23 22.33 46.93
C HIS A 277 6.34 21.43 48.17
N PRO A 278 5.45 21.59 49.17
CA PRO A 278 5.45 20.74 50.34
C PRO A 278 5.14 19.28 49.96
N PRO A 279 5.79 18.29 50.59
CA PRO A 279 5.59 16.88 50.27
C PRO A 279 4.14 16.46 50.59
N THR A 280 3.46 15.87 49.61
CA THR A 280 2.12 15.31 49.81
C THR A 280 2.20 14.04 50.65
N ASP A 281 1.69 14.12 51.87
CA ASP A 281 1.62 13.02 52.83
C ASP A 281 0.63 11.95 52.33
N LYS A 282 1.12 10.88 51.71
CA LYS A 282 0.32 9.70 51.33
C LYS A 282 0.58 8.57 52.32
N GLY A 283 -0.18 8.52 53.42
CA GLY A 283 -0.08 7.37 54.34
C GLY A 283 -0.86 7.44 55.65
N LYS A 284 -2.20 7.60 55.61
CA LYS A 284 -3.06 7.15 56.72
C LYS A 284 -4.19 6.27 56.19
N LYS A 285 -3.95 4.94 56.19
CA LYS A 285 -5.04 3.96 56.21
C LYS A 285 -5.67 4.01 57.61
N LYS A 286 -6.97 4.28 57.68
CA LYS A 286 -7.77 4.19 58.91
C LYS A 286 -7.82 2.73 59.37
N ALA A 287 -7.71 2.56 60.69
CA ALA A 287 -8.08 1.35 61.42
C ALA A 287 -9.58 1.07 61.31
#